data_AF-A0A2R6S5K0-F1
#
_entry.id   AF-A0A2R6S5K0-F1
#
_cell.length_a   1.000
_cell.length_b   1.000
_cell.length_c   1.000
_cell.angle_alpha   90.00
_cell.angle_beta   90.00
_cell.angle_gamma   90.00
#
_symmetry.space_group_name_H-M   'P 1'
#
loop_
_entity.id
_entity.type
_entity.pdbx_description
1 polymer ?
#
loop_
_entity_poly.entity_id
_entity_poly.type
_entity_poly.pdbx_seq_one_letter_code
_entity_poly.pdbx_strand_id
1 'polypeptide(L)'
;MASGQDIFPVMQACIILSWFFYQEGRWVEVWIFAGFLTRVAVPLRLNYPGTFSSQGVNAPGAYLAPPRDFKDLESRRRTWWMTIMFDRIVSVGGWLHGVDERDIGTEFPLRSVDFDEDSKIAGNPQDLATKDVFILHPPAYTDSFLIFLKSVMLFGRVTDFNTRSTLRAPQMKSQNPFQTAGFRDLDQVVCIDFLESIPANYKHLGLGGDGILDTDLYMSHIVPHA
;
A
#
# COMPACT_ATOMS: atom_id res chain seq x y z
N MET A 1 21.38 9.36 -23.99
CA MET A 1 20.29 9.93 -23.16
C MET A 1 19.40 8.76 -22.76
N ALA A 2 19.24 8.47 -21.47
CA ALA A 2 18.36 7.36 -21.06
C ALA A 2 16.93 7.70 -21.49
N SER A 3 16.33 6.89 -22.35
CA SER A 3 14.99 7.16 -22.91
C SER A 3 13.87 6.98 -21.88
N GLY A 4 14.16 6.29 -20.76
CA GLY A 4 13.17 5.95 -19.74
C GLY A 4 12.10 4.97 -20.22
N GLN A 5 12.20 4.45 -21.46
CA GLN A 5 11.15 3.64 -22.07
C GLN A 5 10.83 2.37 -21.28
N ASP A 6 11.84 1.78 -20.64
CA ASP A 6 11.68 0.53 -19.87
C ASP A 6 11.61 0.74 -18.36
N ILE A 7 11.45 2.00 -17.90
CA ILE A 7 11.50 2.30 -16.46
C ILE A 7 10.37 1.60 -15.68
N PHE A 8 9.19 1.46 -16.29
CA PHE A 8 8.06 0.82 -15.64
C PHE A 8 8.25 -0.70 -15.48
N PRO A 9 8.65 -1.47 -16.53
CA PRO A 9 9.10 -2.85 -16.34
C PRO A 9 10.23 -3.02 -15.33
N VAL A 10 11.20 -2.10 -15.29
CA VAL A 10 12.27 -2.11 -14.28
C VAL A 10 11.72 -1.99 -12.86
N MET A 11 10.74 -1.11 -12.63
CA MET A 11 10.07 -1.04 -11.32
C MET A 11 9.38 -2.35 -10.94
N GLN A 12 8.67 -2.98 -11.88
CA GLN A 12 8.01 -4.26 -11.63
C GLN A 12 9.02 -5.35 -11.27
N ALA A 13 10.16 -5.42 -11.96
CA ALA A 13 11.25 -6.31 -11.62
C ALA A 13 11.84 -6.01 -10.23
N CYS A 14 12.02 -4.72 -9.89
CA CYS A 14 12.49 -4.30 -8.57
C CYS A 14 11.52 -4.68 -7.44
N ILE A 15 10.21 -4.66 -7.66
CA ILE A 15 9.21 -5.15 -6.69
C ILE A 15 9.40 -6.64 -6.42
N ILE A 16 9.55 -7.44 -7.48
CA ILE A 16 9.77 -8.89 -7.36
C ILE A 16 11.08 -9.17 -6.60
N LEU A 17 12.16 -8.47 -6.95
CA LEU A 17 13.45 -8.59 -6.26
C LEU A 17 13.36 -8.15 -4.79
N SER A 18 12.55 -7.14 -4.48
CA SER A 18 12.34 -6.68 -3.10
C SER A 18 11.70 -7.76 -2.24
N TRP A 19 10.73 -8.51 -2.78
CA TRP A 19 10.16 -9.66 -2.09
C TRP A 19 11.18 -10.78 -1.87
N PHE A 20 11.99 -11.08 -2.87
CA PHE A 20 13.08 -12.05 -2.72
C PHE A 20 14.07 -11.62 -1.63
N PHE A 21 14.54 -10.37 -1.63
CA PHE A 21 15.44 -9.86 -0.59
C PHE A 21 14.80 -9.86 0.79
N TYR A 22 13.50 -9.56 0.88
CA TYR A 22 12.75 -9.64 2.12
C TYR A 22 12.74 -11.06 2.69
N GLN A 23 12.48 -12.06 1.85
CA GLN A 23 12.50 -13.49 2.24
C GLN A 23 13.90 -13.95 2.70
N GLU A 24 14.95 -13.46 2.05
CA GLU A 24 16.34 -13.76 2.41
C GLU A 24 16.85 -12.97 3.63
N GLY A 25 16.04 -12.08 4.22
CA GLY A 25 16.45 -11.21 5.33
C GLY A 25 17.50 -10.16 4.94
N ARG A 26 17.59 -9.81 3.66
CA ARG A 26 18.51 -8.81 3.10
C ARG A 26 17.91 -7.40 3.18
N TRP A 27 17.73 -6.94 4.41
CA TRP A 27 16.97 -5.73 4.75
C TRP A 27 17.50 -4.44 4.11
N VAL A 28 18.83 -4.31 3.97
CA VAL A 28 19.45 -3.12 3.37
C VAL A 28 19.05 -2.99 1.90
N GLU A 29 19.02 -4.10 1.17
CA GLU A 29 18.60 -4.14 -0.22
C GLU A 29 17.12 -3.83 -0.38
N VAL A 30 16.26 -4.38 0.48
CA VAL A 30 14.82 -4.03 0.49
C VAL A 30 14.62 -2.53 0.72
N TRP A 31 15.32 -1.95 1.70
CA TRP A 31 15.25 -0.52 2.00
C TRP A 31 15.69 0.35 0.81
N ILE A 32 16.82 0.00 0.18
CA ILE A 32 17.33 0.72 -1.00
C ILE A 32 16.33 0.62 -2.17
N PHE A 33 15.77 -0.56 -2.42
CA PHE A 33 14.82 -0.75 -3.51
C PHE A 33 13.49 -0.04 -3.25
N ALA A 34 12.98 -0.04 -2.02
CA ALA A 34 11.80 0.76 -1.64
C ALA A 34 12.03 2.26 -1.89
N GLY A 35 13.22 2.77 -1.56
CA GLY A 35 13.63 4.14 -1.87
C GLY A 35 13.69 4.43 -3.37
N PHE A 36 14.19 3.49 -4.18
CA PHE A 36 14.16 3.61 -5.64
C PHE A 36 12.73 3.61 -6.18
N LEU A 37 11.90 2.65 -5.77
CA LEU A 37 10.52 2.48 -6.24
C LEU A 37 9.69 3.74 -5.96
N THR A 38 9.73 4.25 -4.73
CA THR A 38 8.99 5.47 -4.33
C THR A 38 9.42 6.70 -5.14
N ARG A 39 10.73 6.88 -5.37
CA ARG A 39 11.25 8.01 -6.14
C ARG A 39 10.92 7.94 -7.62
N VAL A 40 10.85 6.75 -8.21
CA VAL A 40 10.52 6.57 -9.63
C VAL A 40 9.01 6.59 -9.86
N ALA A 41 8.18 6.09 -8.94
CA ALA A 41 6.73 6.03 -9.12
C ALA A 41 6.06 7.40 -9.35
N VAL A 42 6.54 8.44 -8.65
CA VAL A 42 5.96 9.79 -8.68
C VAL A 42 6.09 10.48 -10.06
N PRO A 43 7.27 10.58 -10.70
CA PRO A 43 7.37 11.15 -12.05
C PRO A 43 6.56 10.36 -13.09
N LEU A 44 6.34 9.06 -12.88
CA LEU A 44 5.45 8.24 -13.72
C LEU A 44 3.96 8.50 -13.48
N ARG A 45 3.59 9.39 -12.55
CA ARG A 45 2.21 9.76 -12.19
C ARG A 45 1.36 8.61 -11.66
N LEU A 46 2.01 7.57 -11.14
CA LEU A 46 1.31 6.41 -10.59
C LEU A 46 0.48 6.73 -9.34
N ASN A 47 0.75 7.86 -8.68
CA ASN A 47 0.08 8.35 -7.49
C ASN A 47 -1.19 9.16 -7.76
N TYR A 48 -1.56 9.37 -9.03
CA TYR A 48 -2.78 10.09 -9.43
C TYR A 48 -3.94 9.13 -9.70
N PRO A 49 -5.20 9.60 -9.58
CA PRO A 49 -6.37 8.85 -10.06
C PRO A 49 -6.16 8.36 -11.50
N GLY A 50 -6.49 7.11 -11.77
CA GLY A 50 -6.23 6.50 -13.08
C GLY A 50 -4.75 6.35 -13.46
N THR A 51 -3.81 6.50 -12.52
CA THR A 51 -2.35 6.38 -12.72
C THR A 51 -1.79 7.31 -13.80
N PHE A 52 -2.45 8.45 -14.01
CA PHE A 52 -2.11 9.40 -15.05
C PHE A 52 -2.58 10.82 -14.67
N SER A 53 -1.89 11.83 -15.19
CA SER A 53 -2.37 13.22 -15.14
C SER A 53 -1.99 13.95 -16.43
N SER A 54 -2.95 14.64 -17.03
CA SER A 54 -2.72 15.53 -18.18
C SER A 54 -2.07 16.86 -17.78
N GLN A 55 -2.00 17.16 -16.47
CA GLN A 55 -1.34 18.35 -15.98
C GLN A 55 0.17 18.15 -15.93
N GLY A 56 0.91 19.09 -16.54
CA GLY A 56 2.36 19.02 -16.56
C GLY A 56 2.92 17.92 -17.47
N VAL A 57 2.21 17.56 -18.56
CA VAL A 57 2.73 16.65 -19.61
C VAL A 57 4.00 17.22 -20.28
N ASN A 58 4.15 18.54 -20.28
CA ASN A 58 5.36 19.22 -20.73
C ASN A 58 6.46 19.32 -19.64
N ALA A 59 6.21 18.81 -18.43
CA ALA A 59 7.23 18.77 -17.39
C ALA A 59 8.27 17.69 -17.72
N PRO A 60 9.56 17.94 -17.48
CA PRO A 60 10.59 16.91 -17.59
C PRO A 60 10.22 15.73 -16.69
N GLY A 61 9.84 14.60 -17.28
CA GLY A 61 9.57 13.37 -16.55
C GLY A 61 8.18 12.75 -16.67
N ALA A 62 7.30 13.24 -17.53
CA ALA A 62 6.09 12.51 -17.93
C ALA A 62 6.47 11.30 -18.84
N TYR A 63 7.07 10.27 -18.25
CA TYR A 63 7.65 9.14 -19.01
C TYR A 63 6.62 8.08 -19.42
N LEU A 64 5.43 8.07 -18.82
CA LEU A 64 4.35 7.16 -19.22
C LEU A 64 3.26 7.92 -19.98
N ALA A 65 2.95 7.41 -21.18
CA ALA A 65 1.72 7.75 -21.88
C ALA A 65 0.49 7.32 -21.04
N PRO A 66 -0.71 7.87 -21.33
CA PRO A 66 -1.95 7.35 -20.76
C PRO A 66 -2.03 5.82 -20.81
N PRO A 67 -2.67 5.15 -19.83
CA PRO A 67 -2.89 3.71 -19.88
C PRO A 67 -3.55 3.29 -21.19
N ARG A 68 -2.99 2.26 -21.83
CA ARG A 68 -3.42 1.82 -23.16
C ARG A 68 -4.75 1.07 -23.14
N ASP A 69 -4.98 0.33 -22.07
CA ASP A 69 -6.17 -0.49 -21.83
C ASP A 69 -6.37 -0.71 -20.32
N PHE A 70 -7.44 -1.46 -19.98
CA PHE A 70 -7.78 -1.79 -18.59
C PHE A 70 -6.66 -2.57 -17.88
N LYS A 71 -5.98 -3.47 -18.60
CA LYS A 71 -4.92 -4.32 -18.04
C LYS A 71 -3.65 -3.52 -17.74
N ASP A 72 -3.29 -2.58 -18.61
CA ASP A 72 -2.19 -1.63 -18.40
C ASP A 72 -2.50 -0.72 -17.20
N LEU A 73 -3.71 -0.17 -17.11
CA LEU A 73 -4.15 0.63 -15.95
C LEU A 73 -4.04 -0.17 -14.65
N GLU A 74 -4.56 -1.40 -14.64
CA GLU A 74 -4.55 -2.23 -13.44
C GLU A 74 -3.13 -2.70 -13.06
N SER A 75 -2.29 -2.99 -14.06
CA SER A 75 -0.86 -3.28 -13.83
C SER A 75 -0.14 -2.08 -13.19
N ARG A 76 -0.47 -0.86 -13.61
CA ARG A 76 0.06 0.38 -13.02
C ARG A 76 -0.43 0.59 -11.59
N ARG A 77 -1.72 0.37 -11.30
CA ARG A 77 -2.26 0.43 -9.93
C ARG A 77 -1.59 -0.57 -9.00
N ARG A 78 -1.42 -1.82 -9.45
CA ARG A 78 -0.75 -2.86 -8.65
C ARG A 78 0.73 -2.52 -8.40
N THR A 79 1.42 -1.99 -9.40
CA THR A 79 2.81 -1.52 -9.26
C THR A 79 2.92 -0.37 -8.25
N TRP A 80 1.98 0.59 -8.31
CA TRP A 80 1.87 1.67 -7.34
C TRP A 80 1.66 1.16 -5.92
N TRP A 81 0.65 0.33 -5.72
CA TRP A 81 0.28 -0.13 -4.38
C TRP A 81 1.34 -1.06 -3.77
N MET A 82 2.00 -1.89 -4.57
CA MET A 82 3.18 -2.64 -4.10
C MET A 82 4.34 -1.72 -3.70
N THR A 83 4.56 -0.63 -4.44
CA THR A 83 5.55 0.39 -4.06
C THR A 83 5.23 1.02 -2.70
N ILE A 84 3.96 1.37 -2.47
CA ILE A 84 3.51 1.94 -1.20
C ILE A 84 3.60 0.91 -0.06
N MET A 85 3.21 -0.35 -0.31
CA MET A 85 3.32 -1.41 0.69
C MET A 85 4.77 -1.59 1.14
N PHE A 86 5.73 -1.65 0.22
CA PHE A 86 7.14 -1.70 0.57
C PHE A 86 7.59 -0.48 1.38
N ASP A 87 7.19 0.73 0.97
CA ASP A 87 7.50 1.97 1.70
C ASP A 87 7.01 1.92 3.17
N ARG A 88 5.82 1.38 3.42
CA ARG A 88 5.28 1.17 4.78
C ARG A 88 6.04 0.08 5.53
N ILE A 89 6.21 -1.10 4.91
CA ILE A 89 6.84 -2.27 5.54
C ILE A 89 8.27 -1.96 5.99
N VAL A 90 9.08 -1.34 5.13
CA VAL A 90 10.48 -1.08 5.46
C VAL A 90 10.61 -0.02 6.56
N SER A 91 9.62 0.87 6.71
CA SER A 91 9.63 1.99 7.67
C SER A 91 9.38 1.59 9.13
N VAL A 92 9.18 0.30 9.41
CA VAL A 92 8.95 -0.28 10.75
C VAL A 92 9.96 0.18 11.81
N GLY A 93 11.19 0.48 11.41
CA GLY A 93 12.26 0.95 12.31
C GLY A 93 12.06 2.36 12.90
N GLY A 94 10.88 2.97 12.73
CA GLY A 94 10.61 4.33 13.17
C GLY A 94 11.16 5.37 12.19
N TRP A 95 11.13 5.06 10.90
CA TRP A 95 11.55 5.97 9.84
C TRP A 95 10.34 6.60 9.13
N LEU A 96 10.55 7.76 8.51
CA LEU A 96 9.51 8.40 7.71
C LEU A 96 9.31 7.66 6.39
N HIS A 97 8.05 7.55 5.97
CA HIS A 97 7.69 7.10 4.64
C HIS A 97 8.26 8.01 3.55
N GLY A 98 8.65 7.40 2.43
CA GLY A 98 9.07 8.10 1.22
C GLY A 98 7.93 8.83 0.52
N VAL A 99 6.69 8.33 0.65
CA VAL A 99 5.48 8.97 0.14
C VAL A 99 4.50 9.24 1.29
N ASP A 100 4.15 10.51 1.50
CA ASP A 100 3.14 10.91 2.48
C ASP A 100 1.75 10.44 2.03
N GLU A 101 0.92 9.99 2.96
CA GLU A 101 -0.42 9.47 2.65
C GLU A 101 -1.29 10.49 1.90
N ARG A 102 -1.08 11.79 2.15
CA ARG A 102 -1.80 12.89 1.48
C ARG A 102 -1.50 12.98 -0.02
N ASP A 103 -0.42 12.37 -0.48
CA ASP A 103 0.02 12.40 -1.89
C ASP A 103 -0.40 11.14 -2.66
N ILE A 104 -1.25 10.29 -2.06
CA ILE A 104 -1.78 9.05 -2.64
C ILE A 104 -3.22 9.29 -3.10
N GLY A 105 -3.39 9.60 -4.38
CA GLY A 105 -4.71 9.79 -5.01
C GLY A 105 -5.20 8.59 -5.83
N THR A 106 -4.39 7.54 -5.95
CA THR A 106 -4.71 6.36 -6.78
C THR A 106 -5.77 5.50 -6.11
N GLU A 107 -6.73 5.02 -6.90
CA GLU A 107 -7.73 4.07 -6.42
C GLU A 107 -7.07 2.73 -6.06
N PHE A 108 -7.70 1.95 -5.17
CA PHE A 108 -7.26 0.60 -4.88
C PHE A 108 -7.29 -0.30 -6.12
N PRO A 109 -6.48 -1.37 -6.14
CA PRO A 109 -6.54 -2.34 -7.22
C PRO A 109 -7.87 -3.12 -7.21
N LEU A 110 -8.15 -3.80 -8.31
CA LEU A 110 -9.18 -4.83 -8.40
C LEU A 110 -8.74 -6.08 -7.64
N ARG A 111 -9.66 -7.02 -7.42
CA ARG A 111 -9.32 -8.34 -6.89
C ARG A 111 -8.39 -9.06 -7.86
N SER A 112 -7.54 -9.93 -7.34
CA SER A 112 -6.55 -10.68 -8.11
C SER A 112 -7.20 -11.53 -9.20
N VAL A 113 -8.32 -12.19 -8.90
CA VAL A 113 -9.11 -12.92 -9.90
C VAL A 113 -9.58 -12.02 -11.05
N ASP A 114 -10.04 -10.80 -10.78
CA ASP A 114 -10.54 -9.90 -11.82
C ASP A 114 -9.41 -9.41 -12.74
N PHE A 115 -8.21 -9.22 -12.18
CA PHE A 115 -7.01 -8.85 -12.93
C PHE A 115 -6.49 -10.02 -13.77
N ASP A 116 -6.40 -11.21 -13.18
CA ASP A 116 -5.86 -12.40 -13.83
C ASP A 116 -6.75 -12.87 -14.99
N GLU A 117 -8.07 -12.77 -14.82
CA GLU A 117 -9.06 -13.14 -15.83
C GLU A 117 -9.35 -12.02 -16.85
N ASP A 118 -8.76 -10.83 -16.70
CA ASP A 118 -9.07 -9.63 -17.50
C ASP A 118 -10.58 -9.37 -17.57
N SER A 119 -11.25 -9.39 -16.40
CA SER A 119 -12.72 -9.38 -16.28
C SER A 119 -13.41 -8.10 -16.79
N LYS A 120 -12.66 -7.05 -17.14
CA LYS A 120 -13.15 -5.76 -17.67
C LYS A 120 -14.29 -5.13 -16.86
N ILE A 121 -14.29 -5.37 -15.55
CA ILE A 121 -15.22 -4.72 -14.62
C ILE A 121 -14.82 -3.26 -14.39
N ALA A 122 -15.72 -2.48 -13.81
CA ALA A 122 -15.41 -1.12 -13.41
C ALA A 122 -14.25 -1.10 -12.41
N GLY A 123 -13.45 -0.03 -12.41
CA GLY A 123 -12.36 0.15 -11.43
C GLY A 123 -12.89 0.15 -10.00
N ASN A 124 -12.02 -0.20 -9.06
CA ASN A 124 -12.35 -0.13 -7.63
C ASN A 124 -12.77 1.32 -7.29
N PRO A 125 -13.97 1.54 -6.71
CA PRO A 125 -14.43 2.88 -6.38
C PRO A 125 -13.78 3.46 -5.12
N GLN A 126 -13.00 2.66 -4.39
CA GLN A 126 -12.36 3.08 -3.15
C GLN A 126 -10.92 3.58 -3.39
N ASP A 127 -10.58 4.65 -2.69
CA ASP A 127 -9.24 5.22 -2.50
C ASP A 127 -9.05 5.55 -1.01
N LEU A 128 -7.90 6.11 -0.61
CA LEU A 128 -7.66 6.47 0.80
C LEU A 128 -8.54 7.60 1.33
N ALA A 129 -9.13 8.42 0.45
CA ALA A 129 -10.06 9.49 0.82
C ALA A 129 -11.50 8.97 1.04
N THR A 130 -11.77 7.73 0.62
CA THR A 130 -13.08 7.10 0.79
C THR A 130 -13.41 6.98 2.28
N LYS A 131 -14.63 7.38 2.65
CA LYS A 131 -15.09 7.29 4.03
C LYS A 131 -15.06 5.84 4.50
N ASP A 132 -14.59 5.61 5.72
CA ASP A 132 -14.58 4.30 6.37
C ASP A 132 -13.80 3.24 5.58
N VAL A 133 -12.85 3.65 4.75
CA VAL A 133 -12.13 2.78 3.79
C VAL A 133 -11.49 1.54 4.42
N PHE A 134 -11.00 1.65 5.65
CA PHE A 134 -10.37 0.53 6.37
C PHE A 134 -11.39 -0.49 6.90
N ILE A 135 -12.64 -0.09 7.13
CA ILE A 135 -13.67 -0.94 7.74
C ILE A 135 -14.83 -1.28 6.77
N LEU A 136 -14.88 -0.63 5.61
CA LEU A 136 -15.81 -0.91 4.54
C LEU A 136 -15.14 -1.76 3.46
N HIS A 137 -15.60 -3.01 3.31
CA HIS A 137 -15.07 -3.99 2.36
C HIS A 137 -16.16 -4.45 1.37
N PRO A 138 -16.35 -3.74 0.24
CA PRO A 138 -17.34 -4.12 -0.78
C PRO A 138 -17.02 -5.52 -1.34
N PRO A 139 -17.97 -6.48 -1.32
CA PRO A 139 -17.69 -7.85 -1.75
C PRO A 139 -17.19 -7.99 -3.20
N ALA A 140 -17.61 -7.07 -4.09
CA ALA A 140 -17.20 -7.07 -5.49
C ALA A 140 -15.74 -6.59 -5.70
N TYR A 141 -15.12 -5.99 -4.68
CA TYR A 141 -13.80 -5.37 -4.74
C TYR A 141 -12.96 -5.70 -3.49
N THR A 142 -13.18 -6.88 -2.90
CA THR A 142 -12.42 -7.33 -1.73
C THR A 142 -11.87 -8.73 -1.99
N ASP A 143 -10.59 -8.89 -1.75
CA ASP A 143 -9.87 -10.16 -1.66
C ASP A 143 -8.79 -10.07 -0.57
N SER A 144 -8.09 -11.17 -0.32
CA SER A 144 -7.04 -11.26 0.69
C SER A 144 -5.96 -10.20 0.52
N PHE A 145 -5.53 -9.95 -0.73
CA PHE A 145 -4.55 -8.92 -1.05
C PHE A 145 -5.01 -7.51 -0.67
N LEU A 146 -6.26 -7.15 -0.97
CA LEU A 146 -6.82 -5.84 -0.63
C LEU A 146 -6.98 -5.64 0.88
N ILE A 147 -7.35 -6.69 1.63
CA ILE A 147 -7.40 -6.64 3.09
C ILE A 147 -5.98 -6.45 3.66
N PHE A 148 -4.99 -7.20 3.14
CA PHE A 148 -3.59 -7.05 3.53
C PHE A 148 -3.02 -5.67 3.21
N LEU A 149 -3.34 -5.12 2.05
CA LEU A 149 -2.96 -3.75 1.68
C LEU A 149 -3.52 -2.75 2.69
N LYS A 150 -4.81 -2.84 3.04
CA LYS A 150 -5.44 -1.98 4.05
C LYS A 150 -4.78 -2.14 5.42
N SER A 151 -4.42 -3.36 5.84
CA SER A 151 -3.72 -3.57 7.12
C SER A 151 -2.31 -2.95 7.12
N VAL A 152 -1.57 -3.06 6.01
CA VAL A 152 -0.24 -2.42 5.86
C VAL A 152 -0.34 -0.90 5.89
N MET A 153 -1.41 -0.33 5.34
CA MET A 153 -1.66 1.11 5.42
C MET A 153 -1.98 1.57 6.84
N LEU A 154 -2.77 0.80 7.60
CA LEU A 154 -3.01 1.05 9.03
C LEU A 154 -1.72 0.97 9.85
N PHE A 155 -0.91 -0.05 9.59
CA PHE A 155 0.44 -0.18 10.17
C PHE A 155 1.29 1.07 9.89
N GLY A 156 1.27 1.55 8.64
CA GLY A 156 1.88 2.83 8.27
C GLY A 156 1.41 4.00 9.12
N ARG A 157 0.10 4.15 9.36
CA ARG A 157 -0.41 5.22 10.22
C ARG A 157 0.11 5.15 11.65
N VAL A 158 0.30 3.94 12.19
CA VAL A 158 0.96 3.72 13.49
C VAL A 158 2.43 4.17 13.45
N THR A 159 3.17 3.81 12.39
CA THR A 159 4.54 4.29 12.17
C THR A 159 4.60 5.82 12.10
N ASP A 160 3.74 6.46 11.30
CA ASP A 160 3.68 7.92 11.16
C ASP A 160 3.34 8.60 12.50
N PHE A 161 2.41 8.04 13.27
CA PHE A 161 2.06 8.52 14.60
C PHE A 161 3.27 8.54 15.55
N ASN A 162 4.02 7.43 15.61
CA ASN A 162 5.19 7.28 16.47
C ASN A 162 6.38 8.16 16.03
N THR A 163 6.60 8.28 14.72
CA THR A 163 7.75 9.01 14.17
C THR A 163 7.54 10.52 14.17
N ARG A 164 6.37 11.00 13.73
CA ARG A 164 6.10 12.44 13.61
C ARG A 164 5.88 13.12 14.95
N SER A 165 5.30 12.42 15.92
CA SER A 165 5.19 12.91 17.29
C SER A 165 6.60 13.22 17.84
N THR A 166 7.53 12.29 17.68
CA THR A 166 8.92 12.43 18.13
C THR A 166 9.68 13.57 17.44
N LEU A 167 9.50 13.77 16.13
CA LEU A 167 10.26 14.75 15.36
C LEU A 167 9.93 16.23 15.68
N ARG A 168 8.66 16.54 16.00
CA ARG A 168 8.21 17.93 16.18
C ARG A 168 7.95 18.31 17.64
N ALA A 169 7.70 17.32 18.49
CA ALA A 169 7.47 17.51 19.92
C ALA A 169 8.10 16.32 20.65
N PRO A 170 9.41 16.37 20.98
CA PRO A 170 10.04 15.28 21.72
C PRO A 170 9.20 15.00 22.98
N GLN A 171 8.69 13.78 23.08
CA GLN A 171 7.78 13.41 24.17
C GLN A 171 8.46 13.75 25.49
N MET A 172 7.80 14.57 26.32
CA MET A 172 8.24 14.77 27.68
C MET A 172 8.20 13.40 28.37
N LYS A 173 9.26 13.02 29.10
CA LYS A 173 9.33 11.72 29.81
C LYS A 173 8.14 11.42 30.73
N SER A 174 7.37 12.45 31.11
CA SER A 174 6.18 12.36 31.95
C SER A 174 4.85 12.27 31.18
N GLN A 175 4.86 12.41 29.85
CA GLN A 175 3.64 12.37 29.04
C GLN A 175 3.23 10.93 28.79
N ASN A 176 2.02 10.56 29.18
CA ASN A 176 1.47 9.26 28.88
C ASN A 176 1.17 9.16 27.36
N PRO A 177 1.83 8.26 26.60
CA PRO A 177 1.62 8.13 25.16
C PRO A 177 0.16 7.79 24.81
N PHE A 178 -0.54 7.05 25.67
CA PHE A 178 -1.95 6.67 25.47
C PHE A 178 -2.94 7.86 25.57
N GLN A 179 -2.48 9.01 26.06
CA GLN A 179 -3.28 10.24 26.17
C GLN A 179 -2.95 11.27 25.09
N THR A 180 -2.07 10.94 24.16
CA THR A 180 -1.74 11.83 23.05
C THR A 180 -2.89 11.92 22.05
N ALA A 181 -3.05 13.08 21.43
CA ALA A 181 -4.17 13.33 20.51
C ALA A 181 -4.12 12.37 19.32
N GLY A 182 -5.25 11.74 19.00
CA GLY A 182 -5.36 10.76 17.92
C GLY A 182 -4.97 9.33 18.29
N PHE A 183 -4.35 9.08 19.46
CA PHE A 183 -3.99 7.72 19.88
C PHE A 183 -5.21 6.79 19.93
N ARG A 184 -6.25 7.20 20.67
CA ARG A 184 -7.44 6.35 20.90
C ARG A 184 -8.17 6.01 19.60
N ASP A 185 -8.29 6.96 18.70
CA ASP A 185 -8.98 6.75 17.42
C ASP A 185 -8.19 5.78 16.54
N LEU A 186 -6.86 5.92 16.51
CA LEU A 186 -5.99 5.01 15.77
C LEU A 186 -5.98 3.59 16.39
N ASP A 187 -5.85 3.50 17.71
CA ASP A 187 -5.85 2.24 18.46
C ASP A 187 -7.17 1.48 18.27
N GLN A 188 -8.31 2.17 18.37
CA GLN A 188 -9.63 1.58 18.15
C GLN A 188 -9.76 1.00 16.72
N VAL A 189 -9.37 1.76 15.70
CA VAL A 189 -9.50 1.30 14.31
C VAL A 189 -8.57 0.13 14.02
N VAL A 190 -7.33 0.17 14.52
CA VAL A 190 -6.32 -0.88 14.26
C VAL A 190 -6.64 -2.17 15.02
N CYS A 191 -6.89 -2.06 16.33
CA CYS A 191 -6.99 -3.22 17.23
C CYS A 191 -8.38 -3.86 17.24
N ILE A 192 -9.42 -3.13 16.85
CA ILE A 192 -10.82 -3.58 16.96
C ILE A 192 -11.53 -3.44 15.62
N ASP A 193 -11.79 -2.21 15.16
CA ASP A 193 -12.77 -2.01 14.09
C ASP A 193 -12.35 -2.68 12.77
N PHE A 194 -11.06 -2.60 12.42
CA PHE A 194 -10.52 -3.26 11.22
C PHE A 194 -10.73 -4.77 11.28
N LEU A 195 -10.28 -5.43 12.35
CA LEU A 195 -10.36 -6.89 12.50
C LEU A 195 -11.81 -7.39 12.56
N GLU A 196 -12.68 -6.67 13.27
CA GLU A 196 -14.10 -7.02 13.37
C GLU A 196 -14.82 -6.87 12.02
N SER A 197 -14.42 -5.86 11.23
CA SER A 197 -15.01 -5.56 9.91
C SER A 197 -14.63 -6.56 8.80
N ILE A 198 -13.59 -7.38 8.99
CA ILE A 198 -13.17 -8.36 7.99
C ILE A 198 -14.36 -9.27 7.64
N PRO A 199 -14.74 -9.43 6.36
CA PRO A 199 -15.91 -10.22 5.99
C PRO A 199 -15.79 -11.67 6.47
N ALA A 200 -16.92 -12.32 6.78
CA ALA A 200 -16.95 -13.65 7.39
C ALA A 200 -16.17 -14.71 6.59
N ASN A 201 -16.21 -14.63 5.26
CA ASN A 201 -15.48 -15.52 4.36
C ASN A 201 -13.96 -15.30 4.35
N TYR A 202 -13.44 -14.27 5.03
CA TYR A 202 -12.03 -13.96 5.20
C TYR A 202 -11.56 -14.07 6.67
N LYS A 203 -12.41 -14.55 7.59
CA LYS A 203 -12.02 -14.73 9.01
C LYS A 203 -11.27 -16.03 9.31
N HIS A 204 -11.06 -16.89 8.32
CA HIS A 204 -10.43 -18.21 8.48
C HIS A 204 -8.90 -18.19 8.58
N LEU A 205 -8.27 -17.03 8.86
CA LEU A 205 -6.83 -16.86 9.06
C LEU A 205 -5.95 -17.44 7.92
N GLY A 206 -6.47 -17.46 6.69
CA GLY A 206 -5.75 -18.00 5.53
C GLY A 206 -5.64 -19.53 5.46
N LEU A 207 -6.24 -20.27 6.39
CA LEU A 207 -6.26 -21.73 6.36
C LEU A 207 -7.37 -22.22 5.43
N GLY A 208 -7.00 -22.56 4.19
CA GLY A 208 -7.89 -23.20 3.22
C GLY A 208 -8.15 -24.68 3.55
N GLY A 209 -9.26 -25.22 3.06
CA GLY A 209 -9.58 -26.65 3.18
C GLY A 209 -8.66 -27.57 2.37
N ASP A 210 -7.85 -26.99 1.47
CA ASP A 210 -6.85 -27.65 0.63
C ASP A 210 -5.45 -27.72 1.28
N GLY A 211 -5.28 -27.13 2.47
CA GLY A 211 -4.01 -27.10 3.19
C GLY A 211 -3.00 -26.07 2.65
N ILE A 212 -3.40 -25.20 1.71
CA ILE A 212 -2.59 -24.08 1.24
C ILE A 212 -2.86 -22.88 2.15
N LEU A 213 -1.78 -22.22 2.60
CA LEU A 213 -1.87 -21.00 3.38
C LEU A 213 -2.02 -19.79 2.45
N ASP A 214 -3.12 -19.07 2.57
CA ASP A 214 -3.25 -17.73 2.03
C ASP A 214 -2.47 -16.76 2.93
N THR A 215 -1.23 -16.49 2.52
CA THR A 215 -0.29 -15.65 3.28
C THR A 215 -0.78 -14.22 3.40
N ASP A 216 -1.40 -13.64 2.36
CA ASP A 216 -1.92 -12.26 2.41
C ASP A 216 -3.01 -12.17 3.47
N LEU A 217 -3.95 -13.12 3.45
CA LEU A 217 -5.01 -13.14 4.44
C LEU A 217 -4.47 -13.35 5.84
N TYR A 218 -3.56 -14.32 6.03
CA TYR A 218 -2.92 -14.55 7.32
C TYR A 218 -2.24 -13.27 7.84
N MET A 219 -1.43 -12.63 7.00
CA MET A 219 -0.71 -11.40 7.35
C MET A 219 -1.66 -10.25 7.68
N SER A 220 -2.83 -10.17 7.06
CA SER A 220 -3.82 -9.13 7.38
C SER A 220 -4.32 -9.16 8.84
N HIS A 221 -4.30 -10.34 9.48
CA HIS A 221 -4.62 -10.51 10.91
C HIS A 221 -3.40 -10.30 11.82
N ILE A 222 -2.18 -10.47 11.30
CA ILE A 222 -0.94 -10.32 12.08
C ILE A 222 -0.45 -8.87 12.12
N VAL A 223 -0.51 -8.16 11.00
CA VAL A 223 0.02 -6.79 10.85
C VAL A 223 -0.53 -5.80 11.89
N PRO A 224 -1.82 -5.83 12.27
CA PRO A 224 -2.35 -4.95 13.33
C PRO A 224 -1.71 -5.14 14.71
N HIS A 225 -0.96 -6.23 14.92
CA HIS A 225 -0.26 -6.56 16.17
C HIS A 225 1.26 -6.38 16.09
N ALA A 226 1.79 -5.89 14.96
CA ALA A 226 3.22 -5.72 14.71
C ALA A 226 3.82 -4.43 15.33
#